data_AF-A0A432QGF3-F1
#
_entry.id   AF-A0A432QGF3-F1
#
_cell.length_a   1.000
_cell.length_b   1.000
_cell.length_c   1.000
_cell.angle_alpha   90.00
_cell.angle_beta   90.00
_cell.angle_gamma   90.00
#
_symmetry.space_group_name_H-M   'P 1'
#
loop_
_entity.id
_entity.type
_entity.pdbx_description
1 polymer ?
#
loop_
_entity_poly.entity_id
_entity_poly.type
_entity_poly.pdbx_seq_one_letter_code
_entity_poly.pdbx_strand_id
1 'polypeptide(L)'
;MPPKFLTPLEVHRVLEKSNCGRCHLPSCFAFATAVVAGSSKLGDCPLLDQRVISRLTPSLKTKAELEPDQAEFIDRLEKKVATRNLRELALRIGGRYQKSRLVINSLGKDFFID
;
A
#
# COMPACT_ATOMS: atom_id res chain seq x y z
N MET A 1 -1.25 12.30 -20.97
CA MET A 1 0.12 12.11 -20.43
C MET A 1 -0.06 11.77 -18.95
N PRO A 2 0.41 10.63 -18.46
CA PRO A 2 0.20 10.26 -17.06
C PRO A 2 0.91 11.26 -16.12
N PRO A 3 0.36 11.51 -14.91
CA PRO A 3 0.99 12.40 -13.95
C PRO A 3 2.39 11.89 -13.58
N LYS A 4 3.39 12.79 -13.65
CA LYS A 4 4.77 12.45 -13.30
C LYS A 4 4.93 12.51 -11.78
N PHE A 5 4.93 11.34 -11.15
CA PHE A 5 5.21 11.20 -9.72
C PHE A 5 6.71 11.24 -9.44
N LEU A 6 7.07 11.74 -8.25
CA LEU A 6 8.47 11.79 -7.81
C LEU A 6 9.03 10.39 -7.55
N THR A 7 10.28 10.22 -7.95
CA THR A 7 11.09 9.03 -7.64
C THR A 7 11.86 9.21 -6.34
N PRO A 8 12.28 8.13 -5.66
CA PRO A 8 13.10 8.23 -4.45
C PRO A 8 14.40 9.00 -4.70
N LEU A 9 14.97 8.91 -5.90
CA LEU A 9 16.14 9.69 -6.29
C LEU A 9 15.86 11.20 -6.35
N GLU A 10 14.71 11.61 -6.87
CA GLU A 10 14.31 13.03 -6.93
C GLU A 10 14.05 13.60 -5.54
N VAL A 11 13.41 12.84 -4.65
CA VAL A 11 13.24 13.23 -3.24
C VAL A 11 14.59 13.30 -2.53
N HIS A 12 15.46 12.31 -2.72
CA HIS A 12 16.80 12.29 -2.10
C HIS A 12 17.67 13.48 -2.54
N ARG A 13 17.50 13.99 -3.76
CA ARG A 13 18.26 15.14 -4.27
C ARG A 13 18.01 16.43 -3.50
N VAL A 14 16.81 16.63 -2.95
CA VAL A 14 16.44 17.85 -2.22
C VAL A 14 16.72 17.78 -0.73
N LEU A 15 17.05 16.60 -0.20
CA LEU A 15 17.43 16.43 1.20
C LEU A 15 18.87 16.93 1.42
N GLU A 16 19.19 17.29 2.66
CA GLU A 16 20.54 17.67 3.07
C GLU A 16 21.55 16.51 3.05
N LYS A 17 21.08 15.26 2.90
CA LYS A 17 21.91 14.04 2.86
C LYS A 17 22.79 13.83 4.11
N SER A 18 22.39 14.41 5.24
CA SER A 18 23.10 14.29 6.52
C SER A 18 23.00 12.91 7.17
N ASN A 19 22.04 12.08 6.74
CA ASN A 19 21.70 10.79 7.37
C ASN A 19 21.50 10.89 8.89
N CYS A 20 21.00 12.04 9.38
CA CYS A 20 20.96 12.36 10.81
C CYS A 20 20.02 11.49 11.66
N GLY A 21 19.14 10.70 11.06
CA GLY A 21 18.21 9.81 11.77
C GLY A 21 17.10 10.51 12.57
N ARG A 22 16.97 11.85 12.49
CA ARG A 22 15.95 12.61 13.25
C ARG A 22 14.51 12.31 12.82
N CYS A 23 14.33 11.71 11.64
CA CYS A 23 13.05 11.18 11.14
C CYS A 23 12.88 9.68 11.43
N HIS A 24 13.70 9.09 12.31
CA HIS A 24 13.69 7.67 12.70
C HIS A 24 13.97 6.66 11.58
N LEU A 25 14.56 7.11 10.47
CA LEU A 25 14.98 6.25 9.37
C LEU A 25 16.51 6.20 9.23
N PRO A 26 17.07 5.05 8.81
CA PRO A 26 18.51 4.79 8.88
C PRO A 26 19.35 5.60 7.88
N SER A 27 18.73 6.23 6.88
CA SER A 27 19.41 7.13 5.93
C SER A 27 18.42 8.08 5.27
N CYS A 28 18.93 9.18 4.70
CA CYS A 28 18.15 10.10 3.87
C CYS A 28 17.56 9.39 2.64
N PHE A 29 18.25 8.38 2.10
CA PHE A 29 17.71 7.59 1.00
C PHE A 29 16.56 6.69 1.45
N ALA A 30 16.66 6.06 2.64
CA ALA A 30 15.56 5.31 3.23
C ALA A 30 14.34 6.20 3.53
N PHE A 31 14.58 7.44 3.95
CA PHE A 31 13.51 8.44 4.07
C PHE A 31 12.87 8.77 2.71
N ALA A 32 13.68 8.99 1.68
CA ALA A 32 13.17 9.27 0.34
C ALA A 32 12.32 8.13 -0.24
N THR A 33 12.71 6.87 -0.01
CA THR A 33 11.91 5.71 -0.43
C THR A 33 10.60 5.60 0.36
N ALA A 34 10.64 5.83 1.67
CA ALA A 34 9.44 5.80 2.54
C ALA A 34 8.42 6.88 2.16
N VAL A 35 8.89 8.08 1.81
CA VAL A 35 8.04 9.17 1.34
C VAL A 35 7.34 8.82 0.02
N VAL A 36 8.07 8.28 -0.96
CA VAL A 36 7.47 7.89 -2.25
C VAL A 36 6.52 6.70 -2.11
N ALA A 37 6.80 5.79 -1.17
CA ALA A 37 5.94 4.67 -0.83
C ALA A 37 4.72 5.08 0.02
N GLY A 38 4.60 6.34 0.42
CA GLY A 38 3.49 6.84 1.24
C GLY A 38 3.51 6.38 2.71
N SER A 39 4.59 5.75 3.16
CA SER A 39 4.77 5.33 4.56
C SER A 39 5.39 6.42 5.44
N SER A 40 5.83 7.54 4.85
CA SER A 40 6.28 8.74 5.57
C SER A 40 5.86 10.01 4.80
N LYS A 41 5.83 11.15 5.47
CA LYS A 41 5.55 12.46 4.87
C LYS A 41 6.84 13.27 4.74
N LEU A 42 6.92 14.15 3.75
CA LEU A 42 8.07 15.06 3.59
C LEU A 42 8.33 15.91 4.84
N GLY A 43 7.26 16.31 5.55
CA GLY A 43 7.35 17.08 6.79
C GLY A 43 7.90 16.33 7.99
N ASP A 44 8.09 15.01 7.90
CA ASP A 44 8.70 14.23 8.99
C ASP A 44 10.23 14.43 9.04
N CYS A 45 10.83 15.03 8.01
CA CYS A 45 12.22 15.45 8.06
C CYS A 45 12.31 16.87 8.66
N PRO A 46 12.89 17.04 9.86
CA PRO A 46 12.95 18.35 10.53
C PRO A 46 13.94 19.33 9.87
N LEU A 47 14.79 18.83 8.97
CA LEU A 47 15.78 19.63 8.24
C LEU A 47 15.27 20.05 6.85
N LEU A 48 14.07 19.60 6.44
CA LEU A 48 13.54 19.93 5.13
C LEU A 48 12.76 21.25 5.17
N ASP A 49 13.13 22.19 4.29
CA ASP A 49 12.49 23.49 4.19
C ASP A 49 11.00 23.37 3.80
N GLN A 50 10.16 24.15 4.48
CA GLN A 50 8.71 24.10 4.30
C GLN A 50 8.25 24.53 2.89
N ARG A 51 8.99 25.40 2.20
CA ARG A 51 8.74 25.75 0.80
C ARG A 51 8.97 24.54 -0.12
N VAL A 52 9.97 23.72 0.17
CA VAL A 52 10.26 22.49 -0.59
C VAL A 52 9.16 21.46 -0.36
N ILE A 53 8.69 21.31 0.88
CA ILE A 53 7.56 20.44 1.22
C ILE A 53 6.32 20.84 0.41
N SER A 54 5.92 22.11 0.46
CA SER A 54 4.74 22.60 -0.27
C SER A 54 4.85 22.40 -1.77
N ARG A 55 6.04 22.55 -2.36
CA ARG A 55 6.26 22.36 -3.79
C ARG A 55 6.17 20.89 -4.23
N LEU A 56 6.68 19.97 -3.42
CA LEU A 56 6.82 18.55 -3.81
C LEU A 56 5.63 17.68 -3.40
N THR A 57 4.87 18.07 -2.37
CA THR A 57 3.71 17.31 -1.89
C THR A 57 2.68 16.97 -2.99
N PRO A 58 2.34 17.88 -3.94
CA PRO A 58 1.41 17.56 -5.03
C PRO A 58 1.93 16.53 -6.05
N SER A 59 3.24 16.27 -6.07
CA SER A 59 3.87 15.32 -6.99
C SER A 59 4.14 13.95 -6.35
N LEU A 60 3.72 13.76 -5.10
CA LEU A 60 3.73 12.46 -4.43
C LEU A 60 2.40 11.76 -4.64
N LYS A 61 2.43 10.43 -4.73
CA LYS A 61 1.21 9.63 -4.73
C LYS A 61 0.55 9.74 -3.35
N THR A 62 -0.74 9.98 -3.33
CA THR A 62 -1.56 9.83 -2.14
C THR A 62 -1.71 8.35 -1.81
N LYS A 63 -2.05 8.06 -0.55
CA LYS A 63 -2.33 6.68 -0.10
C LYS A 63 -3.45 6.02 -0.94
N ALA A 64 -4.42 6.80 -1.41
CA ALA A 64 -5.49 6.34 -2.30
C ALA A 64 -5.00 5.93 -3.70
N GLU A 65 -3.88 6.48 -4.18
CA GLU A 65 -3.27 6.15 -5.48
C GLU A 65 -2.22 5.03 -5.39
N LEU A 66 -1.80 4.68 -4.18
CA LEU A 66 -0.86 3.59 -3.88
C LEU A 66 -1.60 2.29 -3.56
N GLU A 67 -2.71 2.39 -2.82
CA GLU A 67 -3.61 1.27 -2.58
C GLU A 67 -4.37 0.96 -3.88
N PRO A 68 -4.46 -0.31 -4.31
CA PRO A 68 -5.37 -0.65 -5.38
C PRO A 68 -6.79 -0.28 -4.95
N ASP A 69 -7.63 0.10 -5.93
CA ASP A 69 -9.07 0.25 -5.67
C ASP A 69 -9.55 -1.07 -5.06
N GLN A 70 -10.01 -1.00 -3.81
CA GLN A 70 -10.44 -2.18 -3.07
C GLN A 70 -11.55 -2.92 -3.82
N ALA A 71 -12.41 -2.21 -4.55
CA ALA A 71 -13.47 -2.81 -5.34
C ALA A 71 -12.91 -3.58 -6.55
N GLU A 72 -11.98 -2.99 -7.31
CA GLU A 72 -11.34 -3.65 -8.45
C GLU A 72 -10.49 -4.86 -8.01
N PHE A 73 -9.79 -4.72 -6.89
CA PHE A 73 -9.00 -5.81 -6.32
C PHE A 73 -9.87 -6.97 -5.88
N ILE A 74 -10.99 -6.69 -5.20
CA ILE A 74 -11.96 -7.72 -4.78
C ILE A 74 -12.59 -8.39 -6.02
N ASP A 75 -13.07 -7.63 -7.00
CA ASP A 75 -13.64 -8.19 -8.24
C ASP A 75 -12.65 -9.13 -8.95
N ARG A 76 -11.36 -8.76 -9.01
CA ARG A 76 -10.31 -9.62 -9.57
C ARG A 76 -10.11 -10.90 -8.76
N LEU A 77 -10.21 -10.84 -7.43
CA LEU A 77 -10.10 -12.01 -6.57
C LEU A 77 -11.33 -12.91 -6.72
N GLU A 78 -12.53 -12.35 -6.73
CA GLU A 78 -13.78 -13.07 -6.95
C GLU A 78 -13.76 -13.81 -8.29
N LYS A 79 -13.33 -13.17 -9.38
CA LYS A 79 -13.15 -13.82 -10.70
C LYS A 79 -12.20 -15.02 -10.66
N LYS A 80 -11.12 -14.94 -9.89
CA LYS A 80 -10.17 -16.06 -9.72
C LYS A 80 -10.80 -17.20 -8.92
N VAL A 81 -11.58 -16.87 -7.90
CA VAL A 81 -12.24 -17.86 -7.03
C VAL A 81 -13.41 -18.54 -7.74
N ALA A 82 -14.17 -17.81 -8.57
CA ALA A 82 -15.30 -18.34 -9.35
C ALA A 82 -14.92 -19.51 -10.28
N THR A 83 -13.66 -19.59 -10.71
CA THR A 83 -13.15 -20.69 -11.54
C THR A 83 -12.78 -21.96 -10.76
N ARG A 84 -12.93 -21.96 -9.43
CA ARG A 84 -12.53 -23.07 -8.55
C ARG A 84 -13.74 -23.81 -8.02
N ASN A 85 -13.56 -25.10 -7.74
CA ASN A 85 -14.56 -25.89 -7.03
C ASN A 85 -14.53 -25.53 -5.54
N LEU A 86 -15.46 -24.68 -5.11
CA LEU A 86 -15.56 -24.17 -3.73
C LEU A 86 -15.72 -25.29 -2.68
N ARG A 87 -16.35 -26.41 -3.04
CA ARG A 87 -16.53 -27.55 -2.14
C ARG A 87 -15.22 -28.27 -1.86
N GLU A 88 -14.44 -28.56 -2.91
CA GLU A 88 -13.12 -29.18 -2.76
C GLU A 88 -12.16 -28.21 -2.05
N LEU A 89 -12.25 -26.92 -2.39
CA LEU A 89 -11.43 -25.87 -1.79
C LEU A 89 -11.68 -25.75 -0.29
N ALA A 90 -12.96 -25.80 0.16
CA ALA A 90 -13.33 -25.77 1.57
C ALA A 90 -12.59 -26.84 2.38
N LEU A 91 -12.62 -28.09 1.89
CA LEU A 91 -11.95 -29.21 2.57
C LEU A 91 -10.43 -29.01 2.66
N ARG A 92 -9.81 -28.46 1.60
CA ARG A 92 -8.36 -28.26 1.53
C ARG A 92 -7.85 -27.15 2.45
N ILE A 93 -8.65 -26.10 2.67
CA ILE A 93 -8.24 -24.93 3.45
C ILE A 93 -8.78 -24.93 4.88
N GLY A 94 -9.48 -25.98 5.30
CA GLY A 94 -10.16 -26.03 6.60
C GLY A 94 -11.40 -25.14 6.70
N GLY A 95 -11.95 -24.74 5.55
CA GLY A 95 -13.21 -24.01 5.46
C GLY A 95 -14.42 -24.95 5.52
N ARG A 96 -15.61 -24.37 5.66
CA ARG A 96 -16.89 -25.10 5.58
C ARG A 96 -17.59 -24.75 4.27
N TYR A 97 -18.35 -25.69 3.72
CA TYR A 97 -19.21 -25.43 2.56
C TYR A 97 -20.68 -25.54 2.99
N GLN A 98 -21.42 -24.43 2.96
CA GLN A 98 -22.84 -24.38 3.37
C GLN A 98 -23.65 -23.54 2.38
N LYS A 99 -24.86 -23.97 2.03
CA LYS A 99 -25.82 -23.24 1.16
C LYS A 99 -25.19 -22.73 -0.15
N SER A 100 -24.35 -23.54 -0.78
CA SER A 100 -23.59 -23.21 -1.99
C SER A 100 -22.52 -22.11 -1.84
N ARG A 101 -22.08 -21.83 -0.60
CA ARG A 101 -21.07 -20.82 -0.29
C ARG A 101 -19.89 -21.45 0.46
N LEU A 102 -18.70 -20.93 0.20
CA LEU A 102 -17.50 -21.22 0.97
C LEU A 102 -17.46 -20.31 2.21
N VAL A 103 -17.33 -20.92 3.39
CA VAL A 103 -17.22 -20.22 4.67
C VAL A 103 -15.81 -20.41 5.22
N ILE A 104 -15.10 -19.30 5.40
CA ILE A 104 -13.75 -19.28 5.96
C ILE A 104 -13.80 -18.51 7.28
N ASN A 105 -13.36 -19.14 8.37
CA ASN A 105 -13.15 -18.40 9.60
C ASN A 105 -11.77 -17.72 9.55
N SER A 106 -11.73 -16.40 9.70
CA SER A 106 -10.49 -15.63 9.79
C SER A 106 -10.60 -14.67 10.97
N LEU A 107 -9.69 -14.82 11.93
CA LEU A 107 -9.63 -14.01 13.16
C LEU A 107 -10.97 -14.00 13.94
N GLY A 108 -11.68 -15.14 13.99
CA GLY A 108 -12.95 -15.28 14.71
C GLY A 108 -14.18 -14.76 13.98
N LYS A 109 -14.03 -14.26 12.75
CA LYS A 109 -15.15 -13.86 11.88
C LYS A 109 -15.32 -14.87 10.75
N ASP A 110 -16.58 -15.23 10.46
CA ASP A 110 -16.92 -16.06 9.30
C ASP A 110 -17.08 -15.15 8.07
N PHE A 111 -16.29 -15.44 7.03
CA PHE A 111 -16.37 -14.82 5.72
C PHE A 111 -17.06 -15.78 4.76
N PHE A 112 -18.03 -15.25 4.00
CA PHE A 112 -18.81 -16.01 3.03
C PHE A 112 -18.37 -15.61 1.61
N ILE A 113 -18.08 -16.61 0.79
CA ILE A 113 -17.64 -16.44 -0.59
C ILE A 113 -18.58 -17.25 -1.48
N ASP A 114 -19.13 -16.58 -2.49
CA ASP A 114 -20.08 -17.11 -3.47
C ASP A 114 -19.36 -17.49 -4.79
#